data_AF-A0A2E4FFN9-F1
#
_entry.id   AF-A0A2E4FFN9-F1
#
_cell.length_a   1.000
_cell.length_b   1.000
_cell.length_c   1.000
_cell.angle_alpha   90.00
_cell.angle_beta   90.00
_cell.angle_gamma   90.00
#
_symmetry.space_group_name_H-M   'P 1'
#
loop_
_entity.id
_entity.type
_entity.pdbx_description
1 polymer ?
#
loop_
_entity_poly.entity_id
_entity_poly.type
_entity_poly.pdbx_seq_one_letter_code
_entity_poly.pdbx_strand_id
1 'polypeptide(L)' 'MQVMPFWRDEIGRSGDNLTHTPTNLCYGCRILRFYLDREDQNLNRALAADNGSSGSLRYPNKVRAAWGNY' A
#
# COMPACT_ATOMS: atom_id res chain seq x y z
N MET A 1 2.21 7.32 -1.51
CA MET A 1 1.26 6.29 -1.05
C MET A 1 0.83 6.42 0.43
N GLN A 2 0.88 7.61 1.06
CA GLN A 2 0.38 7.84 2.46
C GLN A 2 0.81 6.76 3.48
N VAL A 3 2.07 6.30 3.37
CA VAL A 3 2.62 5.24 4.23
C VAL A 3 2.66 5.71 5.68
N MET A 4 2.14 4.88 6.58
CA MET A 4 2.12 5.17 8.02
C MET A 4 3.54 5.08 8.62
N PRO A 5 3.93 5.97 9.56
CA PRO A 5 5.29 6.03 10.09
C PRO A 5 5.83 4.73 10.70
N PHE A 6 4.98 3.90 11.30
CA PHE A 6 5.44 2.64 11.92
C PHE A 6 6.08 1.68 10.91
N TRP A 7 5.73 1.76 9.62
CA TRP A 7 6.36 0.93 8.60
C TRP A 7 7.84 1.24 8.42
N ARG A 8 8.28 2.47 8.71
CA ARG A 8 9.70 2.81 8.77
C ARG A 8 10.42 2.03 9.87
N ASP A 9 9.74 1.83 11.00
CA ASP A 9 10.31 1.13 12.14
C ASP A 9 10.30 -0.40 11.92
N GLU A 10 9.39 -0.91 11.08
CA GLU A 10 9.24 -2.34 10.77
C GLU A 10 10.14 -2.82 9.60
N ILE A 11 10.21 -2.08 8.49
CA ILE A 11 10.87 -2.53 7.25
C ILE A 11 11.90 -1.51 6.71
N GLY A 12 12.16 -0.45 7.47
CA GLY A 12 12.97 0.67 7.04
C GLY A 12 14.44 0.64 7.43
N ARG A 13 15.19 1.63 6.93
CA ARG A 13 16.59 1.86 7.26
C ARG A 13 16.74 3.13 8.11
N SER A 14 17.81 3.17 8.91
CA SER A 14 18.20 4.38 9.63
C SER A 14 18.41 5.54 8.63
N GLY A 15 17.61 6.59 8.74
CA GLY A 15 17.67 7.78 7.86
C GLY A 15 16.62 7.83 6.76
N ASP A 16 15.75 6.82 6.63
CA ASP A 16 14.64 6.89 5.68
C ASP A 16 13.65 8.00 6.07
N ASN A 17 13.33 8.85 5.09
CA ASN A 17 12.38 9.95 5.26
C ASN A 17 11.14 9.72 4.38
N LEU A 18 10.01 9.42 5.02
CA LEU A 18 8.74 9.18 4.33
C LEU A 18 8.14 10.44 3.67
N THR A 19 8.66 11.64 3.94
CA THR A 19 8.25 12.85 3.20
C THR A 19 8.89 12.94 1.82
N HIS A 20 9.97 12.21 1.57
CA HIS A 20 10.58 12.13 0.25
C HIS A 20 9.72 11.23 -0.65
N THR A 21 9.25 11.79 -1.77
CA THR A 21 8.41 11.07 -2.73
C THR A 21 8.98 9.73 -3.19
N PRO A 22 10.29 9.60 -3.53
CA PRO A 22 10.86 8.31 -3.94
C PRO A 22 10.81 7.27 -2.83
N THR A 23 11.22 7.64 -1.61
CA THR A 23 11.14 6.77 -0.43
C THR A 23 9.70 6.35 -0.17
N ASN A 24 8.77 7.29 -0.18
CA ASN A 24 7.35 7.01 0.04
C ASN A 24 6.76 6.04 -0.99
N LEU A 25 7.15 6.18 -2.26
CA LEU A 25 6.71 5.30 -3.34
C LEU A 25 7.29 3.89 -3.20
N CYS A 26 8.61 3.77 -2.94
CA CYS A 26 9.25 2.47 -2.73
C CYS A 26 8.63 1.71 -1.55
N TYR A 27 8.39 2.40 -0.44
CA TYR A 27 7.70 1.82 0.72
C TYR A 27 6.30 1.35 0.35
N GLY A 28 5.50 2.21 -0.28
CA GLY A 28 4.13 1.85 -0.64
C GLY A 28 4.07 0.65 -1.60
N CYS A 29 4.94 0.58 -2.61
CA CYS A 29 5.02 -0.58 -3.49
C CYS A 29 5.43 -1.86 -2.74
N ARG A 30 6.37 -1.75 -1.78
CA ARG A 30 6.82 -2.89 -0.98
C ARG A 30 5.72 -3.41 -0.06
N ILE A 31 4.99 -2.51 0.59
CA ILE A 31 3.87 -2.85 1.49
C ILE A 31 2.71 -3.47 0.69
N LEU A 32 2.35 -2.88 -0.45
CA LEU A 32 1.34 -3.45 -1.32
C LEU A 32 1.74 -4.84 -1.82
N ARG A 33 3.01 -5.06 -2.17
CA ARG A 33 3.52 -6.38 -2.55
C ARG A 33 3.40 -7.39 -1.42
N PHE A 34 3.74 -7.00 -0.20
CA PHE A 34 3.56 -7.84 0.99
C PHE A 34 2.10 -8.29 1.15
N TYR A 35 1.14 -7.37 1.01
CA TYR A 35 -0.28 -7.71 1.09
C TYR A 35 -0.78 -8.55 -0.09
N LEU A 36 -0.24 -8.36 -1.29
CA LEU A 36 -0.52 -9.23 -2.43
C LEU A 36 -0.06 -10.67 -2.16
N ASP A 37 1.15 -10.84 -1.64
CA ASP A 37 1.67 -12.17 -1.31
C ASP A 37 0.88 -12.81 -0.15
N ARG A 38 0.41 -12.01 0.82
CA ARG A 38 -0.42 -12.49 1.94
C ARG A 38 -1.85 -12.89 1.55
N GLU A 39 -2.44 -12.20 0.57
CA GLU A 39 -3.84 -12.40 0.15
C GLU A 39 -3.94 -13.25 -1.13
N ASP A 40 -2.99 -14.15 -1.39
CA ASP A 40 -2.96 -15.06 -2.54
C ASP A 40 -3.11 -14.34 -3.91
N GLN A 41 -2.38 -13.23 -4.08
CA GLN A 41 -2.44 -12.34 -5.25
C GLN A 41 -3.82 -11.72 -5.50
N ASN A 42 -4.73 -11.75 -4.53
CA ASN A 42 -6.03 -11.10 -4.65
C ASN A 42 -5.88 -9.59 -4.45
N LEU A 43 -5.82 -8.85 -5.57
CA LEU A 43 -5.64 -7.40 -5.56
C LEU A 43 -6.71 -6.65 -4.75
N ASN A 44 -7.98 -7.10 -4.74
CA ASN A 44 -9.02 -6.45 -3.94
C ASN A 44 -8.71 -6.52 -2.45
N ARG A 45 -8.35 -7.72 -1.99
CA ARG A 45 -8.05 -7.97 -0.58
C ARG A 45 -6.75 -7.28 -0.19
N ALA A 46 -5.75 -7.29 -1.06
CA ALA A 46 -4.49 -6.60 -0.83
C ALA A 46 -4.67 -5.08 -0.71
N LEU A 47 -5.42 -4.44 -1.62
CA LEU A 47 -5.72 -3.00 -1.54
C LEU A 47 -6.55 -2.64 -0.30
N ALA A 48 -7.49 -3.50 0.09
CA ALA A 48 -8.28 -3.30 1.30
C ALA A 48 -7.40 -3.43 2.56
N ALA A 49 -6.47 -4.38 2.59
CA ALA A 49 -5.54 -4.57 3.71
C ALA A 49 -4.52 -3.43 3.79
N ASP A 50 -3.96 -2.98 2.67
CA ASP A 50 -3.03 -1.85 2.57
C ASP A 50 -3.65 -0.55 3.10
N ASN A 51 -4.92 -0.31 2.78
CA ASN A 51 -5.66 0.83 3.29
C ASN A 51 -6.14 0.69 4.75
N GLY A 52 -6.18 -0.53 5.30
CA GLY A 52 -6.80 -0.82 6.60
C GLY A 52 -8.32 -0.98 6.56
N SER A 53 -8.91 -1.17 5.38
CA SER A 53 -10.35 -1.36 5.14
C SER A 53 -10.72 -2.82 4.82
N SER A 54 -10.05 -3.80 5.45
CA SER A 54 -10.27 -5.23 5.17
C SER A 54 -11.75 -5.61 5.25
N GLY A 55 -12.24 -6.32 4.24
CA GLY A 55 -13.67 -6.66 4.10
C GLY A 55 -14.52 -5.60 3.37
N SER A 56 -13.97 -4.42 3.06
CA SER A 56 -14.65 -3.40 2.25
C SER A 56 -14.07 -3.29 0.85
N LEU A 57 -14.95 -3.30 -0.17
CA LEU A 57 -14.58 -3.03 -1.56
C LEU A 57 -14.56 -1.54 -1.92
N ARG A 58 -14.89 -0.63 -0.98
CA ARG A 58 -14.98 0.81 -1.26
C ARG A 58 -13.65 1.39 -1.75
N TYR A 59 -12.55 1.10 -1.05
CA TYR A 59 -11.22 1.57 -1.44
C TYR A 59 -10.69 0.86 -2.70
N PRO A 60 -10.73 -0.49 -2.80
CA PRO A 60 -10.34 -1.20 -4.02
C PRO A 60 -11.08 -0.71 -5.28
N ASN A 61 -12.39 -0.46 -5.19
CA ASN A 61 -13.18 0.01 -6.33
C ASN A 61 -12.77 1.42 -6.76
N LYS A 62 -12.44 2.32 -5.82
CA LYS A 62 -11.93 3.66 -6.15
C LYS A 62 -10.60 3.58 -6.91
N VAL A 63 -9.68 2.74 -6.46
CA VAL A 63 -8.38 2.53 -7.12
C VAL A 63 -8.58 1.97 -8.52
N ARG A 64 -9.46 0.98 -8.69
CA ARG A 64 -9.77 0.43 -10.02
C ARG A 64 -10.44 1.43 -10.95
N ALA A 65 -11.37 2.23 -10.44
CA ALA A 65 -12.02 3.27 -11.23
C ALA A 65 -10.99 4.31 -11.72
N ALA A 66 -10.06 4.71 -10.86
CA ALA A 66 -8.97 5.59 -11.25
C ALA A 66 -8.07 4.95 -12.30
N TRP A 67 -7.67 3.67 -12.13
CA TRP A 67 -6.85 2.94 -13.11
C TRP A 67 -7.55 2.84 -14.47
N GLY A 68 -8.80 2.38 -14.52
CA GLY A 68 -9.52 2.20 -15.79
C GLY A 68 -9.79 3.49 -16.57
N ASN A 69 -9.55 4.66 -15.97
CA ASN A 69 -9.67 5.97 -16.60
C ASN A 69 -8.32 6.51 -17.12
N TYR A 70 -7.23 5.77 -16.96
CA TYR A 70 -5.91 6.02 -17.57
C TYR A 70 -5.64 5.04 -18.71
#